data_AF-A0A7V8W9U0-F1
#
_entry.id   AF-A0A7V8W9U0-F1
#
_cell.length_a   1.000
_cell.length_b   1.000
_cell.length_c   1.000
_cell.angle_alpha   90.00
_cell.angle_beta   90.00
_cell.angle_gamma   90.00
#
_symmetry.space_group_name_H-M   'P 1'
#
loop_
_entity.id
_entity.type
_entity.pdbx_description
1 polymer ?
#
loop_
_entity_poly.entity_id
_entity_poly.type
_entity_poly.pdbx_seq_one_letter_code
_entity_poly.pdbx_strand_id
1 'polypeptide(L)' 'MDLRHYIRDVPDFPRPGIVFRDATPLLLDAAALRRAVQALAERAADRDVA' A
#
# COMPACT_ATOMS: atom_id res chain seq x y z
N MET A 1 -4.17 -12.53 4.55
CA MET A 1 -3.16 -11.57 5.03
C MET A 1 -3.78 -10.19 5.04
N ASP A 2 -3.67 -9.46 6.15
CA ASP A 2 -4.08 -8.06 6.23
C ASP A 2 -2.88 -7.17 5.85
N LEU A 3 -2.99 -6.44 4.73
CA LEU A 3 -1.94 -5.56 4.24
C LEU A 3 -1.79 -4.28 5.09
N ARG A 4 -2.81 -3.92 5.89
CA ARG A 4 -2.78 -2.71 6.72
C ARG A 4 -1.72 -2.75 7.80
N HIS A 5 -1.31 -3.95 8.23
CA HIS A 5 -0.22 -4.13 9.20
C HIS A 5 1.15 -3.68 8.66
N TYR A 6 1.27 -3.49 7.34
CA TYR A 6 2.51 -3.06 6.68
C TYR A 6 2.52 -1.56 6.34
N ILE A 7 1.49 -0.81 6.76
CA ILE A 7 1.41 0.63 6.59
C ILE A 7 1.68 1.29 7.93
N ARG A 8 2.64 2.21 7.97
CA ARG A 8 2.96 3.00 9.17
C ARG A 8 2.43 4.42 8.99
N ASP A 9 1.87 4.97 10.06
CA ASP A 9 1.52 6.37 10.10
C ASP A 9 2.70 7.17 10.66
N VAL A 10 3.13 8.20 9.94
CA VAL A 10 4.20 9.12 10.32
C VAL A 10 3.59 10.52 10.44
N PRO A 11 3.35 11.02 11.67
CA PRO A 11 2.76 12.34 11.85
C PRO A 11 3.75 13.45 11.47
N ASP A 12 3.20 14.58 11.04
CA ASP A 12 3.88 15.85 10.74
C ASP A 12 4.95 15.76 9.64
N PHE A 13 4.80 14.84 8.68
CA PHE A 13 5.73 14.67 7.56
C PHE A 13 5.04 14.92 6.20
N PRO A 14 5.68 15.64 5.24
CA PRO A 14 6.96 16.35 5.38
C PRO A 14 6.82 17.71 6.10
N ARG A 15 5.60 18.09 6.51
CA ARG A 15 5.29 19.35 7.19
C ARG A 15 4.20 19.11 8.25
N PRO A 16 4.12 19.97 9.29
CA PRO A 16 3.12 19.85 10.35
C PRO A 16 1.68 19.77 9.83
N GLY A 17 0.86 18.94 10.49
CA GLY A 17 -0.55 18.71 10.16
C GLY A 17 -0.80 17.62 9.11
N ILE A 18 0.24 16.97 8.57
CA ILE A 18 0.11 15.86 7.62
C ILE A 18 0.43 14.54 8.31
N VAL A 19 -0.40 13.52 8.16
CA VAL A 19 -0.04 12.12 8.49
C VAL A 19 0.40 11.43 7.22
N PHE A 20 1.70 11.18 7.08
CA PHE A 20 2.25 10.43 5.97
C PHE A 20 2.05 8.93 6.19
N ARG A 21 1.45 8.27 5.20
CA ARG A 21 1.21 6.82 5.21
C ARG A 21 2.35 6.13 4.50
N ASP A 22 3.29 5.64 5.30
CA ASP A 22 4.48 4.97 4.82
C ASP A 22 4.18 3.52 4.44
N ALA A 23 4.29 3.22 3.14
CA ALA A 23 4.13 1.88 2.58
C ALA A 23 5.46 1.13 2.42
N THR A 24 6.61 1.72 2.78
CA THR A 24 7.92 1.07 2.64
C THR A 24 7.98 -0.33 3.29
N PRO A 25 7.39 -0.61 4.47
CA PRO A 25 7.38 -1.96 5.02
C PRO A 25 6.64 -2.98 4.14
N LEU A 26 5.55 -2.56 3.47
CA LEU A 26 4.84 -3.39 2.50
C LEU A 26 5.70 -3.69 1.29
N LEU A 27 6.43 -2.69 0.79
CA LEU A 27 7.28 -2.82 -0.40
C LEU A 27 8.51 -3.69 -0.15
N LEU A 28 9.03 -3.72 1.09
CA LEU A 28 10.18 -4.53 1.47
C LEU A 28 9.83 -6.00 1.77
N ASP A 29 8.57 -6.30 2.10
CA ASP A 29 8.11 -7.68 2.34
C ASP A 29 7.62 -8.32 1.02
N ALA A 30 8.34 -9.35 0.56
CA ALA A 30 8.04 -10.03 -0.70
C ALA A 30 6.65 -10.69 -0.74
N ALA A 31 6.12 -11.16 0.38
CA ALA A 31 4.80 -11.76 0.44
C ALA A 31 3.70 -10.69 0.41
N ALA A 32 3.88 -9.62 1.18
CA ALA A 32 2.96 -8.48 1.23
C ALA A 32 2.86 -7.78 -0.13
N LEU A 33 4.00 -7.50 -0.76
CA LEU A 33 4.05 -6.89 -2.09
C LEU A 33 3.32 -7.75 -3.13
N ARG A 34 3.62 -9.05 -3.18
CA ARG A 34 2.95 -9.99 -4.11
C ARG A 34 1.45 -9.98 -3.91
N ARG A 35 0.97 -10.04 -2.66
CA ARG A 35 -0.46 -10.03 -2.36
C ARG A 35 -1.12 -8.71 -2.73
N ALA A 36 -0.45 -7.58 -2.52
CA ALA A 36 -0.94 -6.25 -2.89
C ALA A 36 -1.12 -6.12 -4.41
N VAL A 37 -0.11 -6.53 -5.18
CA VAL A 37 -0.15 -6.54 -6.66
C VAL A 37 -1.26 -7.47 -7.16
N GLN A 38 -1.40 -8.68 -6.59
CA GLN A 38 -2.49 -9.59 -6.94
C GLN A 38 -3.87 -8.96 -6.68
N ALA A 39 -4.06 -8.30 -5.53
CA ALA A 39 -5.33 -7.63 -5.23
C ALA A 39 -5.66 -6.54 -6.25
N LEU A 40 -4.66 -5.77 -6.66
CA LEU A 40 -4.81 -4.72 -7.68
C LEU A 40 -5.17 -5.33 -9.04
N ALA A 41 -4.46 -6.38 -9.45
CA ALA A 41 -4.72 -7.08 -10.72
C ALA A 41 -6.13 -7.70 -10.75
N GLU A 42 -6.54 -8.40 -9.68
CA GLU A 42 -7.89 -8.96 -9.53
C GLU A 42 -8.96 -7.89 -9.67
N ARG A 43 -8.76 -6.71 -9.04
CA ARG A 43 -9.71 -5.60 -9.10
C ARG A 43 -9.75 -4.90 -10.46
N ALA A 44 -8.65 -4.98 -11.21
CA ALA A 44 -8.52 -4.39 -12.54
C ALA A 44 -8.93 -5.34 -13.66
N ALA A 45 -9.03 -6.65 -13.42
CA ALA A 45 -9.29 -7.66 -14.43
C ALA A 45 -10.58 -7.42 -15.24
N ASP A 46 -11.62 -6.87 -14.59
CA ASP A 46 -12.90 -6.56 -15.24
C ASP A 46 -13.03 -5.10 -15.68
N ARG A 47 -11.94 -4.33 -15.63
CA ARG A 47 -11.94 -2.91 -15.99
C ARG A 47 -11.31 -2.74 -17.35
N ASP A 48 -12.10 -2.26 -18.30
CA ASP A 48 -11.59 -1.82 -19.59
C ASP A 48 -10.75 -0.56 -19.35
N VAL A 49 -9.42 -0.71 -19.38
CA VAL A 49 -8.49 0.41 -19.26
C VAL A 49 -8.25 0.92 -20.68
N ALA A 50 -9.06 1.88 -21.08
CA ALA A 50 -9.00 2.55 -22.38
C ALA A 50 -7.71 3.37 -22.57
#